data_AF-A0A9P7T9L2-F1
#
_entry.id   AF-A0A9P7T9L2-F1
#
_cell.length_a   1.000
_cell.length_b   1.000
_cell.length_c   1.000
_cell.angle_alpha   90.00
_cell.angle_beta   90.00
_cell.angle_gamma   90.00
#
_symmetry.space_group_name_H-M   'P 1'
#
loop_
_entity.id
_entity.type
_entity.pdbx_description
1 polymer ?
#
loop_
_entity_poly.entity_id
_entity_poly.type
_entity_poly.pdbx_seq_one_letter_code
_entity_poly.pdbx_strand_id
1 'polypeptide(L)'
;MGEIRPLSLQPVKDFRRAPTTQVKESNLTGYMEAHEDINQSATSPLTNTNPSTLPNLRHFDWSNAATPRLSIPLIQKYHDYVDLRMRVSIEANVPLTPSVQRVHMEARKAGQALDFNGVAAVAELRRLQEKSLKRQERDERTLVVAKWGPISVHDARFRVAKDDNNRLEAREEEKRRISKVRIEVGFLRRWLRAVRGTARTSLKEMTLGQLMIRVRDEGRAVR
;
A
#
# COMPACT_ATOMS: atom_id res chain seq x y z
N MET A 1 -53.72 18.51 6.63
CA MET A 1 -53.05 18.30 5.32
C MET A 1 -51.96 19.35 5.18
N GLY A 2 -50.72 18.97 5.45
CA GLY A 2 -49.56 19.84 5.33
C GLY A 2 -48.34 18.97 5.07
N GLU A 3 -48.05 18.73 3.79
CA GLU A 3 -46.93 17.92 3.33
C GLU A 3 -45.60 18.62 3.61
N ILE A 4 -44.72 17.96 4.36
CA ILE A 4 -43.32 18.37 4.53
C ILE A 4 -42.51 17.63 3.48
N ARG A 5 -41.99 18.35 2.49
CA ARG A 5 -41.01 17.83 1.52
C ARG A 5 -39.64 17.67 2.18
N PRO A 6 -38.96 16.52 2.03
CA PRO A 6 -37.59 16.36 2.51
C PRO A 6 -36.57 17.01 1.57
N LEU A 7 -35.67 17.81 2.14
CA LEU A 7 -34.55 18.43 1.44
C LEU A 7 -33.52 17.38 1.02
N SER A 8 -33.21 17.37 -0.28
CA SER A 8 -32.20 16.54 -0.96
C SER A 8 -30.79 16.82 -0.43
N LEU A 9 -30.13 15.78 0.11
CA LEU A 9 -28.69 15.77 0.38
C LEU A 9 -27.94 15.41 -0.90
N GLN A 10 -27.14 16.34 -1.41
CA GLN A 10 -26.19 16.09 -2.51
C GLN A 10 -24.83 15.65 -1.94
N PRO A 11 -24.10 14.73 -2.61
CA PRO A 11 -22.85 14.19 -2.11
C PRO A 11 -21.68 15.17 -2.30
N VAL A 12 -20.90 15.39 -1.24
CA VAL A 12 -19.66 16.16 -1.25
C VAL A 12 -18.61 15.39 -2.05
N LYS A 13 -18.25 15.92 -3.21
CA LYS A 13 -17.19 15.40 -4.08
C LYS A 13 -15.80 15.69 -3.49
N ASP A 14 -14.92 14.73 -3.72
CA ASP A 14 -13.52 14.64 -3.31
C ASP A 14 -12.70 15.93 -3.49
N PHE A 15 -12.10 16.43 -2.41
CA PHE A 15 -11.03 17.42 -2.45
C PHE A 15 -9.69 16.76 -2.07
N ARG A 16 -9.06 16.12 -3.05
CA ARG A 16 -7.61 15.83 -3.04
C ARG A 16 -6.96 16.44 -4.27
N ARG A 17 -6.24 17.56 -4.10
CA ARG A 17 -4.93 17.85 -4.70
C ARG A 17 -4.51 19.30 -4.40
N ALA A 18 -3.38 19.46 -3.73
CA ALA A 18 -2.52 20.65 -3.89
C ALA A 18 -1.78 20.54 -5.24
N PRO A 19 -1.30 21.67 -5.81
CA PRO A 19 0.04 22.11 -5.45
C PRO A 19 0.20 23.63 -5.25
N THR A 20 1.23 23.92 -4.45
CA THR A 20 1.80 25.18 -3.99
C THR A 20 2.02 26.21 -5.10
N THR A 21 1.45 27.41 -4.96
CA THR A 21 1.88 28.60 -5.73
C THR A 21 2.77 29.45 -4.82
N GLN A 22 4.05 29.54 -5.17
CA GLN A 22 5.02 30.43 -4.54
C GLN A 22 4.65 31.88 -4.88
N VAL A 23 4.21 32.67 -3.89
CA VAL A 23 3.99 34.12 -4.03
C VAL A 23 5.28 34.84 -3.62
N LYS A 24 5.91 35.53 -4.57
CA LYS A 24 7.09 36.39 -4.32
C LYS A 24 6.66 37.67 -3.59
N GLU A 25 7.25 37.93 -2.43
CA GLU A 25 6.98 39.10 -1.56
C GLU A 25 7.56 40.43 -2.07
N SER A 26 7.79 40.60 -3.38
CA SER A 26 8.47 41.77 -3.93
C SER A 26 7.57 42.97 -4.30
N ASN A 27 6.30 42.99 -3.88
CA ASN A 27 5.31 43.98 -4.37
C ASN A 27 4.65 44.84 -3.28
N LEU A 28 5.23 44.97 -2.08
CA LEU A 28 4.70 45.90 -1.07
C LEU A 28 5.55 47.17 -1.02
N THR A 29 5.23 48.10 -1.93
CA THR A 29 5.73 49.47 -1.97
C THR A 29 4.88 50.34 -1.05
N GLY A 30 5.50 51.02 -0.09
CA GLY A 30 4.87 52.14 0.62
C GLY A 30 5.12 52.15 2.11
N TYR A 31 6.20 52.81 2.54
CA TYR A 31 6.18 53.54 3.79
C TYR A 31 6.97 54.84 3.62
N MET A 32 6.29 55.95 3.90
CA MET A 32 6.78 57.31 3.77
C MET A 32 7.71 57.68 4.92
N GLU A 33 8.69 58.52 4.58
CA GLU A 33 9.66 59.18 5.44
C GLU A 33 8.97 60.20 6.37
N ALA A 34 9.38 60.26 7.63
CA ALA A 34 9.12 61.39 8.52
C ALA A 34 10.46 61.80 9.15
N HIS A 35 10.94 62.96 8.73
CA HIS A 35 12.08 63.69 9.27
C HIS A 35 11.72 64.46 10.54
N GLU A 36 12.77 65.02 11.16
CA GLU A 36 12.84 66.04 12.23
C GLU A 36 13.10 65.49 13.64
N ASP A 37 14.02 65.99 14.45
CA ASP A 37 15.29 66.74 14.31
C ASP A 37 15.83 66.94 15.76
N ILE A 38 17.04 67.51 15.90
CA ILE A 38 17.57 68.25 17.07
C ILE A 38 18.65 67.56 17.93
N ASN A 39 19.90 67.76 17.47
CA ASN A 39 21.06 68.42 18.12
C ASN A 39 21.83 67.77 19.27
N GLN A 40 23.16 67.88 19.41
CA GLN A 40 24.33 68.25 18.58
C GLN A 40 25.56 68.17 19.53
N SER A 41 26.76 67.96 18.96
CA SER A 41 28.11 68.20 19.52
C SER A 41 28.76 67.02 20.28
N ALA A 42 30.02 66.60 20.05
CA ALA A 42 31.14 67.29 19.42
C ALA A 42 32.25 66.34 18.88
N THR A 43 32.85 66.77 17.76
CA THR A 43 34.29 66.67 17.38
C THR A 43 34.85 65.36 16.78
N SER A 44 34.95 65.36 15.45
CA SER A 44 35.82 64.51 14.62
C SER A 44 37.31 64.95 14.66
N PRO A 45 38.24 64.14 14.12
CA PRO A 45 38.82 64.55 12.84
C PRO A 45 38.74 63.47 11.76
N LEU A 46 38.51 63.94 10.54
CA LEU A 46 38.35 63.21 9.28
C LEU A 46 39.70 62.77 8.69
N THR A 47 39.79 61.54 8.17
CA THR A 47 40.42 61.24 6.87
C THR A 47 39.70 60.09 6.15
N ASN A 48 38.64 60.46 5.44
CA ASN A 48 38.27 60.05 4.08
C ASN A 48 38.70 58.65 3.58
N THR A 49 37.76 57.70 3.51
CA THR A 49 37.68 56.66 2.45
C THR A 49 36.22 56.14 2.32
N ASN A 50 35.57 56.47 1.19
CA ASN A 50 34.40 55.83 0.54
C ASN A 50 33.20 55.33 1.38
N PRO A 51 31.98 55.92 1.23
CA PRO A 51 30.75 55.39 1.83
C PRO A 51 29.97 54.52 0.83
N SER A 52 30.27 53.23 0.77
CA SER A 52 29.36 52.24 0.17
C SER A 52 29.57 50.87 0.79
N THR A 53 29.31 50.76 2.08
CA THR A 53 29.20 49.48 2.76
C THR A 53 27.85 49.45 3.44
N LEU A 54 26.85 48.86 2.76
CA LEU A 54 25.64 48.37 3.42
C LEU A 54 26.08 47.56 4.66
N PRO A 55 25.51 47.76 5.86
CA PRO A 55 25.81 46.90 6.98
C PRO A 55 25.45 45.49 6.55
N ASN A 56 26.45 44.61 6.50
CA ASN A 56 26.31 43.18 6.21
C ASN A 56 25.04 42.66 6.92
N LEU A 57 23.94 42.43 6.18
CA LEU A 57 22.86 41.61 6.68
C LEU A 57 23.48 40.23 6.86
N ARG A 58 23.95 39.94 8.07
CA ARG A 58 24.38 38.61 8.45
C ARG A 58 23.22 37.68 8.18
N HIS A 59 23.32 36.92 7.09
CA HIS A 59 22.39 35.85 6.77
C HIS A 59 22.42 34.88 7.95
N PHE A 60 21.40 34.95 8.80
CA PHE A 60 21.27 34.06 9.95
C PHE A 60 20.73 32.73 9.44
N ASP A 61 21.59 31.71 9.44
CA ASP A 61 21.21 30.36 9.04
C ASP A 61 20.30 29.75 10.11
N TRP A 62 19.00 29.89 9.90
CA TRP A 62 17.95 29.34 10.76
C TRP A 62 18.03 27.81 10.90
N SER A 63 18.70 27.12 9.98
CA SER A 63 18.89 25.66 10.00
C SER A 63 19.86 25.22 11.11
N ASN A 64 20.80 26.11 11.48
CA ASN A 64 21.81 25.89 12.52
C ASN A 64 21.52 26.70 13.80
N ALA A 65 20.35 27.35 13.88
CA ALA A 65 19.95 28.07 15.08
C ALA A 65 19.78 27.08 16.23
N ALA A 66 20.48 27.33 17.35
CA ALA A 66 20.34 26.56 18.57
C ALA A 66 18.93 26.77 19.13
N THR A 67 17.97 25.97 18.66
CA THR A 67 16.63 25.93 19.21
C THR A 67 16.75 25.34 20.61
N PRO A 68 16.41 26.09 21.68
CA PRO A 68 16.51 25.56 23.03
C PRO A 68 15.71 24.28 23.12
N ARG A 69 16.25 23.26 23.79
CA ARG A 69 15.54 22.00 23.99
C ARG A 69 14.20 22.30 24.67
N LEU A 70 13.12 21.98 23.98
CA LEU A 70 11.76 22.16 24.46
C LEU A 70 11.55 21.23 25.65
N SER A 71 11.70 21.75 26.86
CA SER A 71 11.34 21.05 28.08
C SER A 71 9.99 21.56 28.57
N ILE A 72 9.14 20.64 29.05
CA ILE A 72 7.82 20.99 29.58
C ILE A 72 7.92 22.09 30.66
N PRO A 73 8.86 22.02 31.63
CA PRO A 73 8.99 23.07 32.64
C PRO A 73 9.35 24.45 32.06
N LEU A 74 10.16 24.49 31.00
CA LEU A 74 10.54 25.75 30.36
C LEU A 74 9.35 26.37 29.60
N ILE A 75 8.57 25.53 28.91
CA ILE A 75 7.32 25.96 28.25
C ILE A 75 6.35 26.53 29.28
N GLN A 76 6.20 25.84 30.42
CA GLN A 76 5.32 26.27 31.51
C GLN A 76 5.75 27.63 32.07
N LYS A 77 7.04 27.83 32.32
CA LYS A 77 7.58 29.12 32.76
C LYS A 77 7.28 30.27 31.80
N TYR A 78 7.40 30.04 30.49
CA TYR A 78 7.07 31.07 29.49
C TYR A 78 5.57 31.31 29.38
N HIS A 79 4.76 30.26 29.51
CA HIS A 79 3.31 30.37 29.57
C HIS A 79 2.86 31.24 30.76
N ASP A 80 3.35 30.93 31.96
CA ASP A 80 3.04 31.67 33.19
C ASP A 80 3.43 33.15 33.09
N TYR A 81 4.56 33.44 32.45
CA TYR A 81 4.99 34.81 32.19
C TYR A 81 4.03 35.56 31.25
N VAL A 82 3.63 34.95 30.14
CA VAL A 82 2.68 35.55 29.19
C VAL A 82 1.32 35.77 29.87
N ASP A 83 0.83 34.80 30.64
CA ASP A 83 -0.43 34.90 31.37
C ASP A 83 -0.41 36.00 32.44
N LEU A 84 0.69 36.14 33.17
CA LEU A 84 0.86 37.23 34.12
C LEU A 84 0.79 38.59 33.41
N ARG A 85 1.48 38.74 32.27
CA ARG A 85 1.46 40.00 31.48
C ARG A 85 0.08 40.30 30.93
N MET A 86 -0.65 39.28 30.46
CA MET A 86 -2.04 39.42 30.02
C MET A 86 -2.93 39.90 31.15
N ARG A 87 -2.87 39.26 32.33
CA ARG A 87 -3.66 39.64 33.51
C ARG A 87 -3.38 41.07 33.97
N VAL A 88 -2.11 41.42 34.13
CA VAL A 88 -1.71 42.78 34.54
C VAL A 88 -2.18 43.83 33.53
N SER A 89 -2.10 43.55 32.22
CA SER A 89 -2.61 44.47 31.19
C SER A 89 -4.13 44.65 31.27
N ILE A 90 -4.89 43.57 31.55
CA ILE A 90 -6.34 43.63 31.72
C ILE A 90 -6.71 44.42 32.98
N GLU A 91 -6.07 44.13 34.12
CA GLU A 91 -6.32 44.77 35.40
C GLU A 91 -5.96 46.26 35.40
N ALA A 92 -4.82 46.60 34.82
CA ALA A 92 -4.37 47.99 34.70
C ALA A 92 -5.06 48.75 33.56
N ASN A 93 -5.84 48.06 32.72
CA ASN A 93 -6.46 48.60 31.50
C ASN A 93 -5.43 49.28 30.56
N VAL A 94 -4.24 48.69 30.47
CA VAL A 94 -3.11 49.17 29.66
C VAL A 94 -2.92 48.23 28.46
N PRO A 95 -2.69 48.75 27.24
CA PRO A 95 -2.44 47.92 26.07
C PRO A 95 -1.26 46.98 26.29
N LEU A 96 -1.41 45.74 25.83
CA LEU A 96 -0.38 44.72 25.93
C LEU A 96 0.83 45.09 25.06
N THR A 97 2.04 44.77 25.53
CA THR A 97 3.25 44.96 24.73
C THR A 97 3.15 44.14 23.42
N PRO A 98 3.46 44.73 22.24
CA PRO A 98 3.28 44.06 20.94
C PRO A 98 3.96 42.67 20.85
N SER A 99 5.11 42.50 21.51
CA SER A 99 5.81 41.22 21.57
C SER A 99 5.01 40.14 22.30
N VAL A 100 4.40 40.47 23.45
CA VAL A 100 3.58 39.52 24.22
C VAL A 100 2.29 39.22 23.48
N GLN A 101 1.69 40.22 22.85
CA GLN A 101 0.51 40.05 21.99
C GLN A 101 0.77 39.06 20.86
N ARG A 102 1.91 39.21 20.17
CA ARG A 102 2.32 38.30 19.09
C ARG A 102 2.50 36.87 19.59
N VAL A 103 3.23 36.68 20.69
CA VAL A 103 3.45 35.35 21.28
C VAL A 103 2.13 34.70 21.69
N HIS A 104 1.23 35.45 22.31
CA HIS A 104 -0.08 34.94 22.70
C HIS A 104 -0.91 34.49 21.49
N MET A 105 -0.93 35.29 20.42
CA MET A 105 -1.65 34.95 19.19
C MET A 105 -1.09 33.71 18.51
N GLU A 106 0.24 33.58 18.44
CA GLU A 106 0.89 32.41 17.84
C GLU A 106 0.64 31.14 18.68
N ALA A 107 0.75 31.25 20.01
CA ALA A 107 0.45 30.15 20.92
C ALA A 107 -1.01 29.71 20.82
N ARG A 108 -1.95 30.66 20.75
CA ARG A 108 -3.38 30.38 20.54
C ARG A 108 -3.62 29.66 19.22
N LYS A 109 -3.00 30.12 18.13
CA LYS A 109 -3.14 29.49 16.81
C LYS A 109 -2.59 28.06 16.81
N ALA A 110 -1.44 27.84 17.45
CA ALA A 110 -0.85 26.51 17.61
C ALA A 110 -1.74 25.59 18.46
N GLY A 111 -2.29 26.10 19.58
CA GLY A 111 -3.22 25.37 20.44
C GLY A 111 -4.47 24.93 19.69
N GLN A 112 -5.11 25.84 18.96
CA GLN A 112 -6.28 25.50 18.14
C GLN A 112 -5.96 24.43 17.09
N ALA A 113 -4.80 24.51 16.42
CA ALA A 113 -4.38 23.49 15.47
C ALA A 113 -4.18 22.11 16.14
N LEU A 114 -3.58 22.09 17.34
CA LEU A 114 -3.41 20.86 18.11
C LEU A 114 -4.75 20.27 18.57
N ASP A 115 -5.70 21.10 18.98
CA ASP A 115 -7.05 20.65 19.37
C ASP A 115 -7.76 19.97 18.20
N PHE A 116 -7.76 20.60 17.01
CA PHE A 116 -8.36 19.99 15.81
C PHE A 116 -7.65 18.69 15.40
N ASN A 117 -6.32 18.66 15.45
CA ASN A 117 -5.55 17.46 15.15
C ASN A 117 -5.81 16.35 16.18
N GLY A 118 -5.96 16.69 17.45
CA GLY A 118 -6.30 15.76 18.52
C GLY A 118 -7.69 15.15 18.32
N VAL A 119 -8.70 15.99 18.05
CA VAL A 119 -10.07 15.53 17.75
C VAL A 119 -10.08 14.63 16.51
N ALA A 120 -9.37 15.02 15.44
CA ALA A 120 -9.27 14.21 14.22
C ALA A 120 -8.56 12.87 14.49
N ALA A 121 -7.49 12.86 15.27
CA ALA A 121 -6.76 11.65 15.64
C ALA A 121 -7.65 10.69 16.46
N VAL A 122 -8.40 11.22 17.44
CA VAL A 122 -9.34 10.43 18.24
C VAL A 122 -10.45 9.85 17.37
N ALA A 123 -11.00 10.64 16.44
CA ALA A 123 -12.02 10.18 15.49
C ALA A 123 -11.49 9.04 14.59
N GLU A 124 -10.26 9.18 14.08
CA GLU A 124 -9.62 8.12 13.29
C GLU A 124 -9.33 6.86 14.10
N LEU A 125 -8.86 6.98 15.35
CA LEU A 125 -8.65 5.84 16.24
C LEU A 125 -9.97 5.10 16.50
N ARG A 126 -11.06 5.82 16.79
CA ARG A 126 -12.38 5.22 16.96
C ARG A 126 -12.82 4.50 15.68
N ARG A 127 -12.65 5.12 14.52
CA ARG A 127 -12.98 4.51 13.22
C ARG A 127 -12.19 3.23 12.95
N LEU A 128 -10.91 3.20 13.30
CA LEU A 128 -10.05 2.01 13.17
C LEU A 128 -10.50 0.90 14.12
N GLN A 129 -10.81 1.23 15.37
CA GLN A 129 -11.30 0.27 16.37
C GLN A 129 -12.64 -0.35 15.97
N GLU A 130 -13.59 0.46 15.48
CA GLU A 130 -14.85 -0.06 14.97
C GLU A 130 -14.66 -0.98 13.76
N LYS A 131 -13.73 -0.62 12.87
CA LYS A 131 -13.39 -1.44 11.71
C LYS A 131 -12.74 -2.76 12.12
N SER A 132 -11.88 -2.77 13.14
CA SER A 132 -11.26 -4.00 13.65
C SER A 132 -12.30 -4.89 14.33
N LEU A 133 -13.18 -4.33 15.17
CA LEU A 133 -14.28 -5.07 15.80
C LEU A 133 -15.21 -5.70 14.76
N LYS A 134 -15.64 -4.92 13.76
CA LYS A 134 -16.46 -5.45 12.65
C LYS A 134 -15.74 -6.52 11.83
N ARG A 135 -14.40 -6.53 11.77
CA ARG A 135 -13.64 -7.61 11.12
C ARG A 135 -13.65 -8.85 12.01
N GLN A 136 -13.36 -8.68 13.30
CA GLN A 136 -13.39 -9.75 14.28
C GLN A 136 -14.77 -10.44 14.32
N GLU A 137 -15.87 -9.69 14.39
CA GLU A 137 -17.22 -10.26 14.38
C GLU A 137 -17.50 -11.08 13.11
N ARG A 138 -16.99 -10.63 11.95
CA ARG A 138 -17.15 -11.38 10.70
C ARG A 138 -16.32 -12.65 10.72
N ASP A 139 -15.09 -12.56 11.20
CA ASP A 139 -14.19 -13.70 11.31
C ASP A 139 -14.81 -14.76 12.23
N GLU A 140 -15.28 -14.35 13.42
CA GLU A 140 -15.98 -15.21 14.38
C GLU A 140 -17.24 -15.86 13.80
N ARG A 141 -18.07 -15.12 13.05
CA ARG A 141 -19.25 -15.69 12.35
C ARG A 141 -18.89 -16.72 11.28
N THR A 142 -17.69 -16.64 10.72
CA THR A 142 -17.21 -17.58 9.69
C THR A 142 -16.37 -18.73 10.26
N LEU A 143 -16.24 -18.85 11.58
CA LEU A 143 -15.62 -20.00 12.21
C LEU A 143 -16.60 -21.17 12.25
N VAL A 144 -16.12 -22.34 11.82
CA VAL A 144 -16.81 -23.62 11.90
C VAL A 144 -15.95 -24.55 12.75
N VAL A 145 -16.56 -25.21 13.73
CA VAL A 145 -15.83 -26.18 14.58
C VAL A 145 -15.65 -27.48 13.80
N ALA A 146 -14.40 -27.83 13.49
CA ALA A 146 -14.04 -29.11 12.90
C ALA A 146 -13.49 -30.09 13.96
N LYS A 147 -13.23 -31.33 13.57
CA LYS A 147 -12.74 -32.42 14.45
C LYS A 147 -11.50 -32.06 15.29
N TRP A 148 -10.65 -31.15 14.81
CA TRP A 148 -9.37 -30.78 15.42
C TRP A 148 -9.29 -29.30 15.84
N GLY A 149 -10.43 -28.62 15.92
CA GLY A 149 -10.52 -27.21 16.32
C GLY A 149 -11.30 -26.35 15.35
N PRO A 150 -11.47 -25.05 15.67
CA PRO A 150 -12.17 -24.11 14.81
C PRO A 150 -11.36 -23.82 13.54
N ILE A 151 -12.02 -23.92 12.39
CA ILE A 151 -11.49 -23.56 11.07
C ILE A 151 -12.37 -22.47 10.46
N SER A 152 -11.79 -21.56 9.68
CA SER A 152 -12.59 -20.61 8.91
C SER A 152 -13.28 -21.32 7.74
N VAL A 153 -14.49 -20.88 7.37
CA VAL A 153 -15.18 -21.32 6.14
C VAL A 153 -14.27 -21.21 4.91
N HIS A 154 -13.41 -20.19 4.84
CA HIS A 154 -12.49 -20.02 3.72
C HIS A 154 -11.41 -21.11 3.68
N ASP A 155 -10.86 -21.50 4.84
CA ASP A 155 -9.90 -22.62 4.93
C ASP A 155 -10.57 -23.94 4.56
N ALA A 156 -11.80 -24.17 5.02
CA ALA A 156 -12.57 -25.35 4.65
C ALA A 156 -12.77 -25.47 3.12
N ARG A 157 -13.17 -24.37 2.47
CA ARG A 157 -13.33 -24.32 1.00
C ARG A 157 -12.02 -24.57 0.27
N PHE A 158 -10.92 -24.00 0.75
CA PHE A 158 -9.60 -24.21 0.17
C PHE A 158 -9.19 -25.69 0.24
N ARG A 159 -9.43 -26.34 1.39
CA ARG A 159 -9.14 -27.77 1.57
C ARG A 159 -9.98 -28.65 0.64
N VAL A 160 -11.28 -28.36 0.49
CA VAL A 160 -12.15 -29.09 -0.45
C VAL A 160 -11.67 -28.93 -1.89
N ALA A 161 -11.36 -27.71 -2.32
CA ALA A 161 -10.85 -27.45 -3.66
C ALA A 161 -9.53 -28.19 -3.92
N LYS A 162 -8.63 -28.24 -2.93
CA LYS A 162 -7.39 -29.00 -3.02
C LYS A 162 -7.64 -30.50 -3.13
N ASP A 163 -8.56 -31.05 -2.33
CA ASP A 163 -8.91 -32.48 -2.39
C ASP A 163 -9.55 -32.84 -3.74
N ASP A 164 -10.43 -31.99 -4.27
CA ASP A 164 -11.04 -32.18 -5.59
C ASP A 164 -9.99 -32.16 -6.71
N ASN A 165 -9.03 -31.24 -6.65
CA ASN A 165 -7.94 -31.20 -7.63
C ASN A 165 -7.08 -32.47 -7.56
N ASN A 166 -6.73 -32.93 -6.36
CA ASN A 166 -5.97 -34.17 -6.17
C ASN A 166 -6.74 -35.39 -6.71
N ARG A 167 -8.06 -35.45 -6.52
CA ARG A 167 -8.90 -36.52 -7.08
C ARG A 167 -8.92 -36.51 -8.60
N LEU A 168 -8.97 -35.34 -9.22
CA LEU A 168 -8.91 -35.20 -10.67
C LEU A 168 -7.55 -35.65 -11.21
N GLU A 169 -6.47 -35.23 -10.56
CA GLU A 169 -5.11 -35.63 -10.94
C GLU A 169 -4.92 -37.15 -10.85
N ALA A 170 -5.39 -37.78 -9.76
CA ALA A 170 -5.34 -39.23 -9.60
C ALA A 170 -6.15 -39.97 -10.67
N ARG A 171 -7.32 -39.46 -11.07
CA ARG A 171 -8.12 -40.03 -12.16
C ARG A 171 -7.42 -39.93 -13.51
N GLU A 172 -6.78 -38.80 -13.79
CA GLU A 172 -6.04 -38.60 -15.04
C GLU A 172 -4.78 -39.48 -15.09
N GLU A 173 -4.08 -39.64 -13.97
CA GLU A 173 -2.96 -40.56 -13.87
C GLU A 173 -3.37 -42.01 -14.13
N GLU A 174 -4.50 -42.45 -13.56
CA GLU A 174 -5.06 -43.76 -13.82
C GLU A 174 -5.43 -43.95 -15.30
N LYS A 175 -6.05 -42.95 -15.94
CA LYS A 175 -6.33 -42.99 -17.38
C LYS A 175 -5.05 -43.11 -18.21
N ARG A 176 -3.99 -42.40 -17.84
CA ARG A 176 -2.68 -42.52 -18.51
C ARG A 176 -2.11 -43.94 -18.35
N ARG A 177 -2.21 -44.52 -17.15
CA ARG A 177 -1.78 -45.90 -16.88
C ARG A 177 -2.55 -46.90 -17.74
N ILE A 178 -3.88 -46.81 -17.76
CA ILE A 178 -4.74 -47.68 -18.58
C ILE A 178 -4.46 -47.50 -20.08
N SER A 179 -4.25 -46.27 -20.54
CA SER A 179 -3.92 -45.98 -21.93
C SER A 179 -2.60 -46.64 -22.35
N LYS A 180 -1.57 -46.56 -21.50
CA LYS A 180 -0.28 -47.23 -21.73
C LYS A 180 -0.46 -48.74 -21.87
N VAL A 181 -1.17 -49.37 -20.93
CA VAL A 181 -1.46 -50.81 -20.97
C VAL A 181 -2.25 -51.17 -22.24
N ARG A 182 -3.23 -50.36 -22.65
CA ARG A 182 -3.98 -50.58 -23.89
C ARG A 182 -3.09 -50.55 -25.13
N ILE A 183 -2.13 -49.64 -25.20
CA ILE A 183 -1.18 -49.55 -26.31
C ILE A 183 -0.32 -50.81 -26.36
N GLU A 184 0.24 -51.24 -25.22
CA GLU A 184 1.06 -52.44 -25.10
C GLU A 184 0.29 -53.71 -25.48
N VAL A 185 -0.93 -53.88 -24.95
CA VAL A 185 -1.82 -55.00 -25.31
C VAL A 185 -2.16 -54.97 -26.80
N GLY A 186 -2.41 -53.79 -27.35
CA GLY A 186 -2.67 -53.60 -28.78
C GLY A 186 -1.47 -54.02 -29.64
N PHE A 187 -0.25 -53.67 -29.21
CA PHE A 187 0.99 -54.07 -29.86
C PHE A 187 1.16 -55.59 -29.82
N LEU A 188 1.04 -56.21 -28.64
CA LEU A 188 1.17 -57.66 -28.48
C LEU A 188 0.18 -58.43 -29.35
N ARG A 189 -1.08 -57.98 -29.42
CA ARG A 189 -2.11 -58.60 -30.29
C ARG A 189 -1.73 -58.53 -31.77
N ARG A 190 -1.19 -57.40 -32.23
CA ARG A 190 -0.72 -57.24 -33.61
C ARG A 190 0.48 -58.13 -33.90
N TRP A 191 1.46 -58.16 -32.99
CA TRP A 191 2.65 -59.00 -33.12
C TRP A 191 2.30 -60.48 -33.17
N LEU A 192 1.45 -60.97 -32.26
CA LEU A 192 1.01 -62.37 -32.25
C LEU A 192 0.28 -62.77 -33.55
N ARG A 193 -0.50 -61.85 -34.12
CA ARG A 193 -1.18 -62.05 -35.41
C ARG A 193 -0.16 -62.16 -36.55
N ALA A 194 0.86 -61.32 -36.56
CA ALA A 194 1.93 -61.37 -37.55
C ALA A 194 2.70 -62.70 -37.47
N VAL A 195 3.15 -63.09 -36.28
CA VAL A 195 3.86 -64.36 -36.05
C VAL A 195 3.04 -65.57 -36.50
N ARG A 196 1.73 -65.61 -36.16
CA ARG A 196 0.82 -66.66 -36.64
C ARG A 196 0.65 -66.65 -38.16
N GLY A 197 0.67 -65.47 -38.78
CA GLY A 197 0.66 -65.31 -40.23
C GLY A 197 1.87 -65.98 -40.86
N THR A 198 3.08 -65.61 -40.39
CA THR A 198 4.34 -66.17 -40.87
C THR A 198 4.42 -67.69 -40.67
N ALA A 199 4.03 -68.20 -39.50
CA ALA A 199 4.02 -69.63 -39.25
C ALA A 199 3.09 -70.38 -40.22
N ARG A 200 1.91 -69.81 -40.53
CA ARG A 200 0.96 -70.39 -41.50
C ARG A 200 1.49 -70.36 -42.92
N THR A 201 2.16 -69.29 -43.34
CA THR A 201 2.76 -69.23 -44.69
C THR A 201 3.90 -70.23 -44.82
N SER A 202 4.80 -70.31 -43.83
CA SER A 202 5.88 -71.30 -43.84
C SER A 202 5.37 -72.74 -43.82
N LEU A 203 4.30 -73.04 -43.06
CA LEU A 203 3.65 -74.35 -43.10
C LEU A 203 3.09 -74.67 -44.49
N LYS A 204 2.42 -73.71 -45.14
CA LYS A 204 1.89 -73.89 -46.51
C LYS A 204 3.01 -74.11 -47.53
N GLU A 205 4.09 -73.34 -47.44
CA GLU A 205 5.27 -73.50 -48.30
C GLU A 205 5.90 -74.88 -48.14
N MET A 206 6.03 -75.37 -46.90
CA MET A 206 6.53 -76.71 -46.61
C MET A 206 5.61 -77.81 -47.17
N THR A 207 4.28 -77.67 -47.01
CA THR A 207 3.30 -78.61 -47.57
C THR A 207 3.33 -78.63 -49.11
N LEU A 208 3.45 -77.46 -49.75
CA LEU A 208 3.61 -77.36 -51.20
C LEU A 208 4.93 -77.99 -51.68
N GLY A 209 6.03 -77.76 -50.96
CA GLY A 209 7.31 -78.40 -51.24
C GLY A 209 7.24 -79.93 -51.15
N GLN A 210 6.57 -80.45 -50.12
CA GLN A 210 6.35 -81.90 -49.96
C GLN A 210 5.48 -82.50 -51.10
N LEU A 211 4.43 -81.80 -51.53
CA LEU A 211 3.61 -82.20 -52.68
C LEU A 211 4.41 -82.22 -53.98
N MET A 212 5.25 -81.20 -54.21
CA MET A 212 6.11 -81.11 -55.40
C MET A 212 7.16 -82.23 -55.47
N ILE A 213 7.75 -82.60 -54.32
CA ILE A 213 8.67 -83.74 -54.23
C ILE A 213 7.93 -85.03 -54.58
N ARG A 214 6.72 -85.25 -54.05
CA ARG A 214 5.91 -86.43 -54.34
C ARG A 214 5.57 -86.57 -55.83
N VAL A 215 5.14 -85.48 -56.48
CA VAL A 215 4.87 -85.45 -57.93
C VAL A 215 6.14 -85.70 -58.75
N ARG A 216 7.29 -85.19 -58.31
CA ARG A 216 8.58 -85.42 -58.98
C ARG A 216 9.05 -86.87 -58.88
N ASP A 217 8.78 -87.54 -57.76
CA ASP A 217 9.13 -88.94 -57.55
C ASP A 217 8.17 -89.88 -58.30
N GLU A 218 6.88 -89.55 -58.37
CA GLU A 218 5.89 -90.25 -59.22
C GLU A 218 6.22 -90.12 -60.72
N GLY A 219 6.67 -88.95 -61.18
CA GLY A 219 7.12 -88.74 -62.55
C GLY A 219 8.44 -89.43 -62.91
N ARG A 220 9.21 -89.90 -61.92
CA ARG A 220 10.47 -90.63 -62.11
C ARG A 220 10.29 -92.15 -62.10
N ALA A 221 9.17 -92.65 -61.59
CA ALA A 221 8.82 -94.07 -61.57
C ALA A 221 8.17 -94.58 -62.88
N VAL A 222 7.93 -93.69 -63.87
CA VAL A 222 7.28 -94.01 -65.16
C VAL A 222 8.28 -93.90 -66.34
N ARG A 223 9.56 -94.19 -66.12
CA ARG A 223 10.55 -94.34 -67.20
C ARG A 223 11.35 -95.62 -67.05
#